data_AF-A0A015YGM7-F1
#
_entry.id   AF-A0A015YGM7-F1
#
_cell.length_a   1.000
_cell.length_b   1.000
_cell.length_c   1.000
_cell.angle_alpha   90.00
_cell.angle_beta   90.00
_cell.angle_gamma   90.00
#
_symmetry.space_group_name_H-M   'P 1'
#
loop_
_entity.id
_entity.type
_entity.pdbx_description
1 polymer ?
#
loop_
_entity_poly.entity_id
_entity_poly.type
_entity_poly.pdbx_seq_one_letter_code
_entity_poly.pdbx_strand_id
1 'polypeptide(L)'
;QQIQVHGFSNENYCIYSKSENIQWDQLCFIDKYPEIKNDEEVYPDFVQKENLELLYYGEQFEDILLNVMDQIGIPSEKDYIEALIFFMENDEFKDF
;
A
#
# COMPACT_ATOMS: atom_id res chain seq x y z
N GLN A 1 -24.04 -5.75 -2.58
CA GLN A 1 -23.88 -4.39 -2.02
C GLN A 1 -23.00 -3.61 -2.99
N GLN A 2 -23.44 -2.44 -3.44
CA GLN A 2 -22.59 -1.53 -4.21
C GLN A 2 -21.94 -0.58 -3.20
N ILE A 3 -20.63 -0.71 -3.03
CA ILE A 3 -19.86 0.29 -2.26
C ILE A 3 -19.74 1.49 -3.19
N GLN A 4 -20.46 2.57 -2.87
CA GLN A 4 -20.30 3.84 -3.57
C GLN A 4 -19.11 4.55 -2.92
N VAL A 5 -17.93 4.34 -3.48
CA VAL A 5 -16.69 4.94 -2.98
C VAL A 5 -16.65 6.40 -3.43
N HIS A 6 -16.99 7.33 -2.55
CA HIS A 6 -16.83 8.76 -2.84
C HIS A 6 -15.37 9.15 -2.61
N GLY A 7 -14.66 9.45 -3.70
CA GLY A 7 -13.33 10.05 -3.67
C GLY A 7 -12.17 9.10 -3.98
N PHE A 8 -12.40 7.79 -4.02
CA PHE A 8 -11.42 6.79 -4.44
C PHE A 8 -11.94 5.94 -5.61
N SER A 9 -11.04 5.57 -6.51
CA SER A 9 -11.15 4.48 -7.47
C SER A 9 -10.14 3.39 -7.06
N ASN A 10 -10.26 2.21 -7.66
CA ASN A 10 -9.25 1.15 -7.47
C ASN A 10 -7.85 1.55 -7.97
N GLU A 11 -7.75 2.67 -8.71
CA GLU A 11 -6.52 3.09 -9.38
C GLU A 11 -5.90 4.35 -8.75
N ASN A 12 -6.46 4.87 -7.65
CA ASN A 12 -6.02 6.18 -7.13
C ASN A 12 -5.84 6.21 -5.60
N TYR A 13 -5.50 5.09 -4.98
CA TYR A 13 -5.17 5.03 -3.57
C TYR A 13 -3.74 4.56 -3.31
N CYS A 14 -3.17 5.03 -2.21
CA CYS A 14 -1.89 4.61 -1.67
C CYS A 14 -2.06 4.17 -0.22
N ILE A 15 -1.11 3.35 0.24
CA ILE A 15 -0.97 2.95 1.63
C ILE A 15 0.07 3.85 2.29
N TYR A 16 -0.30 4.48 3.39
CA TYR A 16 0.53 5.39 4.18
C TYR A 16 0.70 4.90 5.60
N SER A 17 1.75 5.33 6.28
CA SER A 17 1.91 5.06 7.71
C SER A 17 2.85 6.06 8.42
N LYS A 18 3.00 5.92 9.73
CA LYS A 18 3.95 6.74 10.51
C LYS A 18 5.41 6.27 10.39
N SER A 19 5.66 5.11 9.78
CA SER A 19 7.00 4.54 9.67
C SER A 19 7.13 3.69 8.41
N GLU A 20 8.19 3.92 7.65
CA GLU A 20 8.52 3.11 6.48
C GLU A 20 8.77 1.63 6.81
N ASN A 21 9.09 1.27 8.06
CA ASN A 21 9.34 -0.12 8.45
C ASN A 21 8.05 -0.87 8.79
N ILE A 22 7.62 -1.80 7.94
CA ILE A 22 6.38 -2.58 8.15
C ILE A 22 6.50 -3.53 9.34
N GLN A 23 5.48 -3.49 10.23
CA GLN A 23 5.30 -4.41 11.34
C GLN A 23 3.92 -5.06 11.32
N TRP A 24 3.80 -6.24 11.96
CA TRP A 24 2.57 -7.07 12.02
C TRP A 24 1.31 -6.34 12.47
N ASP A 25 1.50 -5.33 13.30
CA ASP A 25 0.48 -4.60 14.05
C ASP A 25 0.57 -3.08 13.78
N GLN A 26 1.16 -2.74 12.63
CA GLN A 26 1.29 -1.36 12.19
C GLN A 26 -0.05 -0.77 11.74
N LEU A 27 -0.34 0.42 12.27
CA LEU A 27 -1.46 1.22 11.77
C LEU A 27 -1.09 1.85 10.42
N CYS A 28 -1.83 1.46 9.39
CA CYS A 28 -1.75 2.05 8.06
C CYS A 28 -3.00 2.87 7.74
N PHE A 29 -2.84 3.81 6.82
CA PHE A 29 -3.88 4.71 6.34
C PHE A 29 -3.98 4.60 4.82
N ILE A 30 -5.17 4.82 4.29
CA ILE A 30 -5.42 4.84 2.85
C ILE A 30 -5.80 6.27 2.48
N ASP A 31 -5.07 6.86 1.55
CA ASP A 31 -5.41 8.16 0.95
C ASP A 31 -5.00 8.19 -0.52
N LYS A 32 -5.30 9.27 -1.23
CA LYS A 32 -5.06 9.41 -2.66
C LYS A 32 -3.58 9.41 -2.99
N TYR A 33 -3.28 9.18 -4.26
CA TYR A 33 -1.94 9.42 -4.80
C TYR A 33 -1.50 10.86 -4.53
N PRO A 34 -0.20 11.09 -4.33
CA PRO A 34 0.36 12.42 -4.40
C PRO A 34 0.15 13.01 -5.79
N GLU A 35 -0.15 14.31 -5.86
CA GLU A 35 -0.29 15.04 -7.11
C GLU A 35 1.03 15.72 -7.47
N ILE A 36 1.43 15.67 -8.75
CA ILE A 36 2.57 16.47 -9.21
C ILE A 36 2.12 17.91 -9.48
N LYS A 37 2.69 18.87 -8.74
CA LYS A 37 2.46 20.31 -8.92
C LYS A 37 3.80 21.02 -8.99
N ASN A 38 4.05 21.74 -10.09
CA ASN A 38 5.31 22.45 -10.33
C ASN A 38 6.56 21.56 -10.17
N ASP A 39 6.55 20.36 -10.74
CA ASP A 39 7.61 19.35 -10.63
C ASP A 39 7.90 18.83 -9.20
N GLU A 40 7.03 19.17 -8.23
CA GLU A 40 7.08 18.66 -6.87
C GLU A 40 5.91 17.71 -6.58
N GLU A 41 6.17 16.71 -5.76
CA GLU A 41 5.17 15.76 -5.29
C GLU A 41 4.40 16.35 -4.09
N VAL A 42 3.08 16.50 -4.23
CA VAL A 42 2.20 17.08 -3.22
C VAL A 42 1.26 16.02 -2.68
N TYR A 43 1.52 15.59 -1.46
CA TYR A 43 0.75 14.58 -0.74
C TYR A 43 -0.63 15.08 -0.33
N PRO A 44 -1.61 14.19 -0.07
CA PRO A 44 -2.91 14.59 0.47
C PRO A 44 -2.82 15.37 1.78
N ASP A 45 -3.77 16.28 2.03
CA ASP A 45 -3.78 17.14 3.21
C ASP A 45 -3.70 16.35 4.53
N PHE A 46 -4.39 15.20 4.60
CA PHE A 46 -4.37 14.34 5.78
C PHE A 46 -2.99 13.71 6.00
N VAL A 47 -2.37 13.20 4.93
CA VAL A 47 -1.02 12.64 4.94
C VAL A 47 0.00 13.67 5.44
N GLN A 48 -0.05 14.90 4.92
CA GLN A 48 0.82 15.99 5.37
C GLN A 48 0.55 16.38 6.83
N LYS A 49 -0.71 16.57 7.20
CA LYS A 49 -1.11 16.97 8.56
C LYS A 49 -0.68 15.96 9.61
N GLU A 50 -0.82 14.68 9.30
CA GLU A 50 -0.46 13.59 10.19
C GLU A 50 1.01 13.16 10.01
N ASN A 51 1.81 13.80 9.16
CA ASN A 51 3.22 13.42 8.91
C ASN A 51 3.35 11.91 8.64
N LEU A 52 2.59 11.44 7.65
CA LEU A 52 2.62 10.05 7.19
C LEU A 52 3.55 9.92 5.97
N GLU A 53 4.21 8.77 5.88
CA GLU A 53 5.07 8.37 4.77
C GLU A 53 4.34 7.39 3.85
N LEU A 54 4.65 7.43 2.55
CA LEU A 54 4.13 6.49 1.56
C LEU A 54 4.80 5.11 1.74
N LEU A 55 3.99 4.06 1.85
CA LEU A 55 4.47 2.68 1.88
C LEU A 55 4.33 1.99 0.53
N TYR A 56 3.14 2.07 -0.06
CA TYR A 56 2.85 1.43 -1.33
C TYR A 56 1.89 2.26 -2.16
N TYR A 57 2.12 2.26 -3.47
CA TYR A 57 1.05 2.55 -4.42
C TYR A 57 0.03 1.41 -4.40
N GLY A 58 -1.25 1.73 -4.62
CA GLY A 58 -2.33 0.74 -4.60
C GLY A 58 -2.10 -0.42 -5.56
N GLU A 59 -1.61 -0.13 -6.77
CA GLU A 59 -1.26 -1.14 -7.77
C GLU A 59 -0.18 -2.11 -7.27
N GLN A 60 0.91 -1.60 -6.68
CA GLN A 60 1.96 -2.43 -6.10
C GLN A 60 1.42 -3.31 -4.97
N PHE A 61 0.61 -2.74 -4.10
CA PHE A 61 -0.01 -3.48 -3.01
C PHE A 61 -0.89 -4.62 -3.53
N GLU A 62 -1.75 -4.36 -4.52
CA GLU A 62 -2.61 -5.36 -5.13
C GLU A 62 -1.82 -6.46 -5.84
N ASP A 63 -0.79 -6.11 -6.60
CA ASP A 63 0.07 -7.07 -7.29
C ASP A 63 0.76 -8.03 -6.31
N ILE A 64 1.24 -7.53 -5.17
CA ILE A 64 1.83 -8.37 -4.11
C ILE A 64 0.79 -9.34 -3.56
N LEU A 65 -0.43 -8.87 -3.25
CA LEU A 65 -1.49 -9.75 -2.76
C LEU A 65 -1.89 -10.82 -3.78
N LEU A 66 -2.01 -10.44 -5.05
CA LEU A 66 -2.33 -11.36 -6.15
C LEU A 66 -1.23 -12.40 -6.34
N ASN A 67 0.03 -11.99 -6.29
CA ASN A 67 1.18 -12.88 -6.40
C ASN A 67 1.21 -13.92 -5.26
N VAL A 68 0.94 -13.53 -4.02
CA VAL A 68 0.85 -14.47 -2.88
C VAL A 68 -0.30 -15.46 -3.07
N MET A 69 -1.47 -14.98 -3.52
CA MET A 69 -2.63 -15.85 -3.78
C MET A 69 -2.38 -16.86 -4.89
N ASP A 70 -1.69 -16.47 -5.96
CA ASP A 70 -1.38 -17.37 -7.07
C ASP A 70 -0.44 -18.51 -6.65
N GLN A 71 0.54 -18.21 -5.78
CA GLN A 71 1.52 -19.19 -5.31
C GLN A 71 0.95 -20.13 -4.22
N ILE A 72 0.24 -19.60 -3.23
CA ILE A 72 -0.17 -20.36 -2.03
C ILE A 72 -1.61 -20.90 -2.13
N GLY A 73 -2.45 -20.26 -2.94
CA GLY A 73 -3.87 -20.60 -3.12
C GLY A 73 -4.79 -20.14 -1.97
N ILE A 74 -4.46 -20.47 -0.72
CA ILE A 74 -5.20 -19.99 0.47
C ILE A 74 -4.20 -19.40 1.47
N PRO A 75 -3.72 -18.16 1.24
CA PRO A 75 -2.72 -17.53 2.10
C PRO A 75 -3.30 -17.16 3.46
N SER A 76 -2.46 -17.22 4.48
CA SER A 76 -2.74 -16.61 5.78
C SER A 76 -2.42 -15.11 5.75
N GLU A 77 -2.90 -14.37 6.76
CA GLU A 77 -2.39 -13.02 7.04
C GLU A 77 -0.85 -13.02 7.17
N LYS A 78 -0.29 -14.16 7.58
CA LYS A 78 1.15 -14.27 7.79
C LYS A 78 1.94 -14.13 6.49
N ASP A 79 1.42 -14.76 5.45
CA ASP A 79 2.09 -14.85 4.16
C ASP A 79 2.11 -13.48 3.46
N TYR A 80 1.01 -12.72 3.58
CA TYR A 80 0.92 -11.38 2.99
C TYR A 80 1.88 -10.38 3.61
N ILE A 81 1.95 -10.28 4.94
CA ILE A 81 2.86 -9.33 5.59
C ILE A 81 4.32 -9.69 5.30
N GLU A 82 4.66 -10.98 5.26
CA GLU A 82 6.00 -11.41 4.84
C GLU A 82 6.32 -11.01 3.39
N ALA A 83 5.36 -11.13 2.46
CA ALA A 83 5.55 -10.71 1.07
C ALA A 83 5.73 -9.20 0.95
N LEU A 84 4.93 -8.42 1.68
CA LEU A 84 5.00 -6.96 1.71
C LEU A 84 6.38 -6.51 2.22
N ILE A 85 6.80 -7.00 3.39
CA ILE A 85 8.13 -6.70 3.94
C ILE A 85 9.23 -7.08 2.95
N PHE A 86 9.15 -8.27 2.36
CA PHE A 86 10.15 -8.71 1.39
C PHE A 86 10.20 -7.80 0.15
N PHE A 87 9.05 -7.44 -0.43
CA PHE A 87 9.00 -6.57 -1.60
C PHE A 87 9.59 -5.19 -1.30
N MET A 88 9.30 -4.62 -0.13
CA MET A 88 9.86 -3.34 0.28
C MET A 88 11.39 -3.36 0.40
N GLU A 89 11.96 -4.46 0.85
CA GLU A 89 13.40 -4.62 1.02
C GLU A 89 14.15 -4.95 -0.28
N ASN A 90 13.48 -5.62 -1.23
CA ASN A 90 14.13 -6.21 -2.40
C ASN A 90 13.64 -5.68 -3.75
N ASP A 91 12.55 -4.90 -3.78
CA ASP A 91 11.87 -4.42 -5.00
C ASP A 91 11.50 -5.55 -5.99
N GLU A 92 11.19 -6.73 -5.44
CA GLU A 92 10.79 -7.91 -6.20
C GLU A 92 9.79 -8.78 -5.43
N PHE A 93 9.02 -9.61 -6.15
CA PHE A 93 8.06 -10.51 -5.51
C PHE A 93 8.76 -11.67 -4.80
N LYS A 94 8.27 -12.01 -3.61
CA LYS A 94 8.74 -13.17 -2.86
C LYS A 94 8.28 -14.47 -3.52
N ASP A 95 9.19 -15.43 -3.61
CA ASP A 95 8.90 -16.83 -3.98
C ASP A 95 8.51 -17.63 -2.73
N PHE A 96 7.42 -18.40 -2.79
CA PHE A 96 6.78 -19.11 -1.67
C PHE A 96 6.85 -20.63 -1.76
#